data_AF-A0A9W4VSH9-F1
#
_entry.id   AF-A0A9W4VSH9-F1
#
_cell.length_a   1.000
_cell.length_b   1.000
_cell.length_c   1.000
_cell.angle_alpha   90.00
_cell.angle_beta   90.00
_cell.angle_gamma   90.00
#
_symmetry.space_group_name_H-M   'P 1'
#
loop_
_entity.id
_entity.type
_entity.pdbx_description
1 polymer ?
#
loop_
_entity_poly.entity_id
_entity_poly.type
_entity_poly.pdbx_seq_one_letter_code
_entity_poly.pdbx_strand_id
1 'polypeptide(L)'
;MRLNSLIHFLQHNKIQLLLVAVFCATNATANVTLSNEVCKGFLYEAQQLERAGSSEKGAPSYGRFQRLEERLRLFCPDISYQALSKNVSKNKAKSDNKPILQVAAIDLKQGIEPYESTKKQQAWLAFYRATERCTKMRKTTQEHVYCTEEISKQKRLFDLHWEGLEQSKERDVAALKKVEPKKHVVTNHSVEQKINPSTQDTNSSHVKPNTTNSRDQYKQSPQQASTWLFIGRYIWLILLITSIVVVTVTLWPYTRRILNNQISRLFLSTFLSKSLPKTDYYLAGKIHFVSDGKTHHIDQLILSKFGVFVVQYQTQCGSIWQDTHSELWTQSVDDERYYFDNPIVDLDKKVAFLKDLLDIEGHVQGCIIFPNDVSFRTTVPSQVCLYDQAPSYIKQIDTPYFELQRLEALKEQIKLYQKDTSFTERFSQLVTQGP
;
A
#
# COMPACT_ATOMS: atom_id res chain seq x y z
N MET A 1 37.76 46.69 10.43
CA MET A 1 37.69 45.85 9.21
C MET A 1 36.88 44.55 9.44
N ARG A 2 35.74 44.59 10.14
CA ARG A 2 34.90 43.41 10.47
C ARG A 2 33.38 43.68 10.46
N LEU A 3 32.92 44.70 9.73
CA LEU A 3 31.48 44.96 9.55
C LEU A 3 31.01 44.69 8.12
N ASN A 4 31.84 44.99 7.11
CA ASN A 4 31.49 44.76 5.71
C ASN A 4 31.45 43.28 5.30
N SER A 5 32.16 42.37 5.99
CA SER A 5 32.11 40.93 5.64
C SER A 5 30.82 40.26 6.13
N LEU A 6 30.18 40.79 7.18
CA LEU A 6 28.94 40.24 7.74
C LEU A 6 27.72 40.65 6.90
N ILE A 7 27.75 41.85 6.31
CA ILE A 7 26.72 42.34 5.40
C ILE A 7 26.76 41.58 4.06
N HIS A 8 27.96 41.30 3.53
CA HIS A 8 28.12 40.51 2.31
C HIS A 8 27.65 39.04 2.48
N PHE A 9 27.84 38.46 3.67
CA PHE A 9 27.39 37.09 3.97
C PHE A 9 25.85 37.00 4.12
N LEU A 10 25.20 38.04 4.66
CA LEU A 10 23.75 38.11 4.79
C LEU A 10 23.03 38.38 3.45
N GLN A 11 23.65 39.11 2.52
CA GLN A 11 23.10 39.29 1.17
C GLN A 11 23.20 38.01 0.31
N HIS A 12 24.29 37.25 0.43
CA HIS A 12 24.48 36.03 -0.35
C HIS A 12 23.49 34.93 0.02
N ASN A 13 23.10 34.84 1.30
CA ASN A 13 22.11 33.87 1.78
C ASN A 13 20.67 34.23 1.37
N LYS A 14 20.34 35.53 1.24
CA LYS A 14 19.02 35.96 0.73
C LYS A 14 18.85 35.65 -0.76
N ILE A 15 19.91 35.76 -1.56
CA ILE A 15 19.88 35.45 -2.99
C ILE A 15 19.79 33.92 -3.22
N GLN A 16 20.47 33.13 -2.41
CA GLN A 16 20.33 31.66 -2.41
C GLN A 16 18.92 31.21 -2.01
N LEU A 17 18.31 31.85 -1.00
CA LEU A 17 16.93 31.56 -0.58
C LEU A 17 15.90 31.97 -1.67
N LEU A 18 16.16 33.05 -2.41
CA LEU A 18 15.32 33.50 -3.52
C LEU A 18 15.47 32.60 -4.76
N LEU A 19 16.68 32.09 -5.06
CA LEU A 19 16.89 31.15 -6.16
C LEU A 19 16.26 29.77 -5.88
N VAL A 20 16.26 29.31 -4.62
CA VAL A 20 15.54 28.09 -4.23
C VAL A 20 14.02 28.30 -4.24
N ALA A 21 13.52 29.51 -3.93
CA ALA A 21 12.10 29.82 -4.02
C ALA A 21 11.60 29.95 -5.47
N VAL A 22 12.45 30.41 -6.41
CA VAL A 22 12.09 30.53 -7.83
C VAL A 22 12.15 29.18 -8.57
N PHE A 23 12.91 28.20 -8.08
CA PHE A 23 12.98 26.87 -8.71
C PHE A 23 11.94 25.85 -8.20
N CYS A 24 11.12 26.18 -7.20
CA CYS A 24 10.08 25.28 -6.67
C CYS A 24 8.64 25.67 -7.06
N ALA A 25 8.46 26.61 -7.99
CA ALA A 25 7.13 27.06 -8.43
C ALA A 25 6.63 26.41 -9.73
N THR A 26 7.21 25.29 -10.16
CA THR A 26 6.55 24.40 -11.12
C THR A 26 5.88 23.28 -10.36
N ASN A 27 4.64 23.52 -9.90
CA ASN A 27 3.68 22.46 -9.66
C ASN A 27 3.38 21.79 -11.01
N ALA A 28 4.29 20.96 -11.49
CA ALA A 28 3.97 19.95 -12.47
C ALA A 28 3.18 18.88 -11.69
N THR A 29 1.87 19.06 -11.58
CA THR A 29 0.97 17.93 -11.40
C THR A 29 1.16 17.06 -12.64
N ALA A 30 2.09 16.10 -12.56
CA ALA A 30 2.23 15.06 -13.56
C ALA A 30 0.92 14.26 -13.52
N ASN A 31 -0.05 14.66 -14.33
CA ASN A 31 -1.23 13.85 -14.58
C ASN A 31 -0.72 12.56 -15.23
N VAL A 32 -0.81 11.46 -14.50
CA VAL A 32 -0.35 10.14 -14.96
C VAL A 32 -1.29 9.69 -16.08
N THR A 33 -1.02 10.10 -17.33
CA THR A 33 -1.84 9.72 -18.48
C THR A 33 -1.57 8.27 -18.87
N LEU A 34 -2.63 7.49 -19.10
CA LEU A 34 -2.50 6.14 -19.64
C LEU A 34 -2.28 6.15 -21.16
N SER A 35 -1.76 5.04 -21.71
CA SER A 35 -1.56 4.91 -23.15
C SER A 35 -2.90 4.80 -23.89
N ASN A 36 -2.93 5.31 -25.13
CA ASN A 36 -4.15 5.34 -25.95
C ASN A 36 -4.77 3.95 -26.19
N GLU A 37 -3.96 2.89 -26.21
CA GLU A 37 -4.46 1.52 -26.35
C GLU A 37 -5.20 1.03 -25.10
N VAL A 38 -4.66 1.32 -23.91
CA VAL A 38 -5.31 0.95 -22.64
C VAL A 38 -6.62 1.74 -22.47
N CYS A 39 -6.61 3.03 -22.83
CA CYS A 39 -7.82 3.86 -22.84
C CYS A 39 -8.91 3.32 -23.78
N LYS A 40 -8.55 2.83 -24.98
CA LYS A 40 -9.50 2.17 -25.90
C LYS A 40 -10.11 0.89 -25.30
N GLY A 41 -9.29 0.09 -24.61
CA GLY A 41 -9.76 -1.11 -23.91
C GLY A 41 -10.80 -0.77 -22.84
N PHE A 42 -10.51 0.23 -22.00
CA PHE A 42 -11.44 0.71 -20.97
C PHE A 42 -12.73 1.27 -21.56
N LEU A 43 -12.67 1.98 -22.68
CA LEU A 43 -13.88 2.47 -23.36
C LEU A 43 -14.75 1.34 -23.88
N TYR A 44 -14.14 0.32 -24.49
CA TYR A 44 -14.88 -0.83 -24.98
C TYR A 44 -15.58 -1.56 -23.83
N GLU A 45 -14.88 -1.78 -22.72
CA GLU A 45 -15.46 -2.39 -21.52
C GLU A 45 -16.62 -1.54 -20.95
N ALA A 46 -16.47 -0.22 -20.88
CA ALA A 46 -17.50 0.69 -20.38
C ALA A 46 -18.77 0.60 -21.23
N GLN A 47 -18.64 0.62 -22.55
CA GLN A 47 -19.78 0.46 -23.47
C GLN A 47 -20.48 -0.89 -23.31
N GLN A 48 -19.73 -1.97 -23.08
CA GLN A 48 -20.34 -3.29 -22.87
C GLN A 48 -21.11 -3.36 -21.55
N LEU A 49 -20.56 -2.77 -20.49
CA LEU A 49 -21.25 -2.67 -19.19
C LEU A 49 -22.50 -1.80 -19.29
N GLU A 50 -22.45 -0.69 -20.03
CA GLU A 50 -23.60 0.18 -20.29
C GLU A 50 -24.70 -0.57 -21.07
N ARG A 51 -24.34 -1.30 -22.14
CA ARG A 51 -25.28 -2.16 -22.89
C ARG A 51 -25.90 -3.27 -22.04
N ALA A 52 -25.16 -3.77 -21.05
CA ALA A 52 -25.65 -4.75 -20.08
C ALA A 52 -26.54 -4.12 -18.98
N GLY A 53 -26.82 -2.82 -19.03
CA GLY A 53 -27.64 -2.11 -18.05
C GLY A 53 -26.93 -1.77 -16.74
N SER A 54 -25.60 -1.83 -16.71
CA SER A 54 -24.80 -1.55 -15.50
C SER A 54 -24.67 -0.05 -15.21
N SER A 55 -25.25 0.83 -16.02
CA SER A 55 -25.29 2.27 -15.76
C SER A 55 -26.36 2.69 -14.76
N GLU A 56 -27.31 1.81 -14.44
CA GLU A 56 -28.40 2.09 -13.48
C GLU A 56 -28.00 1.68 -12.04
N LYS A 57 -28.26 2.56 -11.06
CA LYS A 57 -27.94 2.32 -9.65
C LYS A 57 -28.72 1.11 -9.13
N GLY A 58 -27.99 0.06 -8.74
CA GLY A 58 -28.55 -1.22 -8.28
C GLY A 58 -28.29 -2.41 -9.22
N ALA A 59 -27.76 -2.17 -10.42
CA ALA A 59 -27.32 -3.24 -11.31
C ALA A 59 -26.08 -3.99 -10.75
N PRO A 60 -25.92 -5.29 -11.04
CA PRO A 60 -24.88 -6.14 -10.44
C PRO A 60 -23.44 -5.71 -10.76
N SER A 61 -23.22 -4.85 -11.75
CA SER A 61 -21.89 -4.31 -12.11
C SER A 61 -21.84 -2.78 -12.11
N TYR A 62 -22.78 -2.13 -11.41
CA TYR A 62 -22.84 -0.67 -11.31
C TYR A 62 -21.55 -0.05 -10.74
N GLY A 63 -21.03 -0.59 -9.64
CA GLY A 63 -19.77 -0.11 -9.06
C GLY A 63 -18.57 -0.27 -10.00
N ARG A 64 -18.51 -1.36 -10.78
CA ARG A 64 -17.46 -1.57 -11.79
C ARG A 64 -17.54 -0.54 -12.91
N PHE A 65 -18.76 -0.25 -13.38
CA PHE A 65 -18.99 0.77 -14.40
C PHE A 65 -18.55 2.16 -13.91
N GLN A 66 -18.93 2.55 -12.68
CA GLN A 66 -18.52 3.84 -12.11
C GLN A 66 -17.00 3.99 -11.99
N ARG A 67 -16.28 2.96 -11.50
CA ARG A 67 -14.81 2.98 -11.42
C ARG A 67 -14.17 3.19 -12.80
N LEU A 68 -14.72 2.53 -13.81
CA LEU A 68 -14.20 2.60 -15.16
C LEU A 68 -14.44 3.99 -15.78
N GLU A 69 -15.63 4.55 -15.56
CA GLU A 69 -15.98 5.92 -15.98
C GLU A 69 -15.09 6.97 -15.30
N GLU A 70 -14.88 6.87 -13.98
CA GLU A 70 -13.99 7.76 -13.24
C GLU A 70 -12.56 7.68 -13.79
N ARG A 71 -12.02 6.47 -14.01
CA ARG A 71 -10.68 6.29 -14.61
C ARG A 71 -10.56 6.89 -16.00
N LEU A 72 -11.55 6.66 -16.86
CA LEU A 72 -11.56 7.24 -18.22
C LEU A 72 -11.52 8.77 -18.15
N ARG A 73 -12.32 9.37 -17.26
CA ARG A 73 -12.37 10.81 -17.07
C ARG A 73 -11.04 11.40 -16.56
N LEU A 74 -10.36 10.69 -15.66
CA LEU A 74 -9.16 11.20 -14.98
C LEU A 74 -7.87 10.97 -15.78
N PHE A 75 -7.77 9.86 -16.51
CA PHE A 75 -6.51 9.41 -17.07
C PHE A 75 -6.45 9.38 -18.60
N CYS A 76 -7.59 9.54 -19.28
CA CYS A 76 -7.70 9.51 -20.75
C CYS A 76 -8.25 10.85 -21.28
N PRO A 77 -7.48 11.95 -21.23
CA PRO A 77 -7.95 13.29 -21.61
C PRO A 77 -8.30 13.42 -23.10
N ASP A 78 -7.66 12.64 -23.96
CA ASP A 78 -7.81 12.74 -25.42
C ASP A 78 -9.08 12.06 -25.96
N ILE A 79 -9.80 11.28 -25.14
CA ILE A 79 -10.99 10.55 -25.58
C ILE A 79 -12.21 11.07 -24.83
N SER A 80 -12.98 11.93 -25.47
CA SER A 80 -14.21 12.49 -24.89
C SER A 80 -15.29 11.40 -24.74
N TYR A 81 -15.36 10.82 -23.55
CA TYR A 81 -16.37 9.83 -23.15
C TYR A 81 -17.81 10.28 -23.47
N GLN A 82 -18.11 11.57 -23.27
CA GLN A 82 -19.44 12.16 -23.49
C GLN A 82 -19.84 12.30 -24.97
N ALA A 83 -18.90 12.34 -25.92
CA ALA A 83 -19.23 12.47 -27.35
C ALA A 83 -19.62 11.13 -28.00
N LEU A 84 -19.21 10.00 -27.42
CA LEU A 84 -19.47 8.66 -27.96
C LEU A 84 -20.71 7.98 -27.35
N SER A 85 -21.07 8.29 -26.10
CA SER A 85 -22.31 7.80 -25.46
C SER A 85 -23.58 8.26 -26.20
N LYS A 86 -23.56 9.46 -26.82
CA LYS A 86 -24.71 9.98 -27.59
C LYS A 86 -24.94 9.27 -28.93
N ASN A 87 -23.96 8.52 -29.45
CA ASN A 87 -24.03 7.90 -30.79
C ASN A 87 -24.38 6.41 -30.76
N VAL A 88 -24.64 5.81 -29.59
CA VAL A 88 -25.05 4.41 -29.50
C VAL A 88 -26.56 4.35 -29.27
N SER A 89 -27.28 3.90 -30.31
CA SER A 89 -28.72 3.65 -30.28
C SER A 89 -29.14 2.88 -29.02
N LYS A 90 -30.17 3.37 -28.33
CA LYS A 90 -30.84 2.76 -27.17
C LYS A 90 -31.59 1.47 -27.56
N ASN A 91 -30.88 0.45 -28.00
CA ASN A 91 -31.43 -0.90 -28.08
C ASN A 91 -31.01 -1.66 -26.82
N LYS A 92 -31.88 -1.62 -25.80
CA LYS A 92 -31.75 -2.42 -24.58
C LYS A 92 -31.81 -3.89 -24.99
N ALA A 93 -30.66 -4.57 -24.99
CA ALA A 93 -30.60 -5.98 -25.31
C ALA A 93 -31.36 -6.76 -24.23
N LYS A 94 -32.51 -7.37 -24.59
CA LYS A 94 -33.09 -8.45 -23.79
C LYS A 94 -32.16 -9.65 -23.90
N SER A 95 -31.23 -9.78 -22.96
CA SER A 95 -30.52 -11.04 -22.74
C SER A 95 -31.23 -11.77 -21.61
N ASP A 96 -32.02 -12.76 -21.98
CA ASP A 96 -32.36 -13.84 -21.07
C ASP A 96 -31.06 -14.55 -20.65
N ASN A 97 -31.04 -14.96 -19.37
CA ASN A 97 -30.05 -15.81 -18.70
C ASN A 97 -28.86 -15.14 -18.01
N LYS A 98 -29.11 -14.86 -16.72
CA LYS A 98 -28.27 -15.05 -15.52
C LYS A 98 -26.90 -14.34 -15.44
N PRO A 99 -26.51 -13.88 -14.24
CA PRO A 99 -25.26 -13.16 -14.04
C PRO A 99 -24.07 -13.97 -14.54
N ILE A 100 -23.28 -13.34 -15.42
CA ILE A 100 -22.07 -13.86 -16.07
C ILE A 100 -21.05 -14.45 -15.05
N LEU A 101 -21.18 -14.10 -13.76
CA LEU A 101 -20.34 -14.60 -12.68
C LEU A 101 -20.73 -15.98 -12.12
N GLN A 102 -21.96 -16.47 -12.30
CA GLN A 102 -22.36 -17.81 -11.81
C GLN A 102 -22.36 -18.89 -12.90
N VAL A 103 -22.50 -18.52 -14.17
CA VAL A 103 -22.48 -19.48 -15.29
C VAL A 103 -21.05 -19.85 -15.70
N ALA A 104 -20.08 -18.96 -15.48
CA ALA A 104 -18.67 -19.27 -15.70
C ALA A 104 -18.16 -20.37 -14.73
N ALA A 105 -18.70 -20.49 -13.52
CA ALA A 105 -18.19 -21.48 -12.56
C ALA A 105 -18.54 -22.94 -12.91
N ILE A 106 -19.51 -23.18 -13.80
CA ILE A 106 -20.09 -24.52 -14.00
C ILE A 106 -19.46 -25.27 -15.18
N ASP A 107 -18.96 -24.58 -16.21
CA ASP A 107 -18.25 -25.21 -17.33
C ASP A 107 -17.23 -24.24 -17.97
N LEU A 108 -16.16 -23.89 -17.24
CA LEU A 108 -14.98 -23.28 -17.85
C LEU A 108 -14.26 -24.32 -18.69
N LYS A 109 -14.66 -24.47 -19.96
CA LYS A 109 -13.86 -25.15 -20.98
C LYS A 109 -12.50 -24.46 -21.02
N GLN A 110 -11.46 -25.16 -20.59
CA GLN A 110 -10.09 -24.71 -20.78
C GLN A 110 -9.82 -24.68 -22.29
N GLY A 111 -9.84 -23.50 -22.87
CA GLY A 111 -9.52 -23.31 -24.28
C GLY A 111 -8.72 -22.03 -24.44
N ILE A 112 -7.41 -22.17 -24.56
CA ILE A 112 -6.61 -21.15 -25.25
C ILE A 112 -6.98 -21.25 -26.73
N GLU A 113 -7.04 -20.10 -27.43
CA GLU A 113 -7.29 -20.06 -28.86
C GLU A 113 -6.36 -21.03 -29.63
N PRO A 114 -6.91 -21.83 -30.56
CA PRO A 114 -6.14 -22.79 -31.35
C PRO A 114 -5.12 -22.07 -32.24
N TYR A 115 -3.97 -22.70 -32.49
CA TYR A 115 -3.01 -22.21 -33.48
C TYR A 115 -3.62 -22.27 -34.88
N GLU A 116 -3.37 -21.25 -35.70
CA GLU A 116 -3.87 -21.16 -37.08
C GLU A 116 -3.37 -22.33 -37.96
N SER A 117 -2.18 -22.88 -37.69
CA SER A 117 -1.62 -23.99 -38.46
C SER A 117 -1.92 -25.35 -37.80
N THR A 118 -2.51 -26.25 -38.60
CA THR A 118 -2.91 -27.60 -38.16
C THR A 118 -1.74 -28.45 -37.67
N LYS A 119 -0.56 -28.30 -38.29
CA LYS A 119 0.68 -29.00 -37.88
C LYS A 119 1.20 -28.53 -36.51
N LYS A 120 1.21 -27.21 -36.28
CA LYS A 120 1.63 -26.63 -34.99
C LYS A 120 0.63 -27.00 -33.89
N GLN A 121 -0.66 -27.03 -34.20
CA GLN A 121 -1.71 -27.47 -33.28
C GLN A 121 -1.54 -28.93 -32.85
N GLN A 122 -1.25 -29.85 -33.78
CA GLN A 122 -0.99 -31.26 -33.44
C GLN A 122 0.28 -31.43 -32.61
N ALA A 123 1.35 -30.69 -32.95
CA ALA A 123 2.58 -30.70 -32.17
C ALA A 123 2.37 -30.14 -30.75
N TRP A 124 1.55 -29.11 -30.61
CA TRP A 124 1.14 -28.58 -29.31
C TRP A 124 0.38 -29.60 -28.46
N LEU A 125 -0.58 -30.33 -29.05
CA LEU A 125 -1.33 -31.37 -28.35
C LEU A 125 -0.43 -32.53 -27.88
N ALA A 126 0.67 -32.81 -28.59
CA ALA A 126 1.66 -33.79 -28.18
C ALA A 126 2.62 -33.27 -27.08
N PHE A 127 2.89 -31.95 -27.07
CA PHE A 127 3.76 -31.30 -26.09
C PHE A 127 3.06 -31.03 -24.76
N TYR A 128 1.81 -30.59 -24.82
CA TYR A 128 1.03 -30.19 -23.66
C TYR A 128 0.72 -31.37 -22.75
N ARG A 129 1.01 -31.23 -21.45
CA ARG A 129 0.66 -32.20 -20.41
C ARG A 129 -0.04 -31.49 -19.27
N ALA A 130 -1.33 -31.77 -19.12
CA ALA A 130 -2.11 -31.28 -17.99
C ALA A 130 -1.67 -31.97 -16.69
N THR A 131 -1.46 -31.17 -15.64
CA THR A 131 -1.23 -31.69 -14.28
C THR A 131 -2.53 -32.25 -13.70
N GLU A 132 -2.45 -33.17 -12.73
CA GLU A 132 -3.64 -33.77 -12.08
C GLU A 132 -4.61 -32.74 -11.50
N ARG A 133 -4.07 -31.61 -11.00
CA ARG A 133 -4.86 -30.47 -10.53
C ARG A 133 -5.71 -29.85 -11.66
N CYS A 134 -5.19 -29.84 -12.89
CA CYS A 134 -5.83 -29.23 -14.05
C CYS A 134 -6.71 -30.19 -14.86
N THR A 135 -6.62 -31.51 -14.64
CA THR A 135 -7.51 -32.51 -15.28
C THR A 135 -8.87 -32.64 -14.60
N LYS A 136 -9.05 -32.10 -13.39
CA LYS A 136 -10.31 -32.12 -12.62
C LYS A 136 -11.45 -31.41 -13.35
N MET A 137 -12.63 -32.03 -13.45
CA MET A 137 -13.80 -31.46 -14.14
C MET A 137 -14.37 -30.19 -13.48
N ARG A 138 -14.50 -30.17 -12.14
CA ARG A 138 -14.98 -28.99 -11.39
C ARG A 138 -13.84 -28.28 -10.69
N LYS A 139 -13.48 -27.10 -11.16
CA LYS A 139 -12.40 -26.26 -10.62
C LYS A 139 -12.96 -25.06 -9.88
N THR A 140 -12.34 -24.67 -8.78
CA THR A 140 -12.59 -23.37 -8.16
C THR A 140 -12.03 -22.24 -9.03
N THR A 141 -12.46 -20.99 -8.78
CA THR A 141 -11.96 -19.82 -9.51
C THR A 141 -10.43 -19.69 -9.41
N GLN A 142 -9.86 -19.99 -8.24
CA GLN A 142 -8.42 -19.97 -8.01
C GLN A 142 -7.70 -21.09 -8.77
N GLU A 143 -8.26 -22.32 -8.75
CA GLU A 143 -7.73 -23.45 -9.52
C GLU A 143 -7.79 -23.19 -11.03
N HIS A 144 -8.82 -22.51 -11.50
CA HIS A 144 -8.94 -22.12 -12.90
C HIS A 144 -7.86 -21.12 -13.31
N VAL A 145 -7.66 -20.03 -12.55
CA VAL A 145 -6.61 -19.04 -12.82
C VAL A 145 -5.23 -19.70 -12.82
N TYR A 146 -4.95 -20.54 -11.83
CA TYR A 146 -3.70 -21.31 -11.76
C TYR A 146 -3.47 -22.15 -13.02
N CYS A 147 -4.49 -22.91 -13.45
CA CYS A 147 -4.36 -23.74 -14.63
C CYS A 147 -4.20 -22.93 -15.91
N THR A 148 -4.85 -21.78 -16.04
CA THR A 148 -4.70 -20.90 -17.20
C THR A 148 -3.29 -20.31 -17.28
N GLU A 149 -2.69 -19.96 -16.12
CA GLU A 149 -1.30 -19.50 -16.05
C GLU A 149 -0.30 -20.59 -16.43
N GLU A 150 -0.51 -21.82 -15.94
CA GLU A 150 0.31 -23.00 -16.28
C GLU A 150 0.28 -23.32 -17.77
N ILE A 151 -0.91 -23.34 -18.39
CA ILE A 151 -1.03 -23.60 -19.83
C ILE A 151 -0.32 -22.48 -20.62
N SER A 152 -0.42 -21.22 -20.18
CA SER A 152 0.26 -20.08 -20.82
C SER A 152 1.78 -20.20 -20.74
N LYS A 153 2.32 -20.66 -19.59
CA LYS A 153 3.75 -20.94 -19.42
C LYS A 153 4.23 -22.04 -20.36
N GLN A 154 3.50 -23.16 -20.43
CA GLN A 154 3.84 -24.26 -21.34
C GLN A 154 3.74 -23.85 -22.82
N LYS A 155 2.75 -23.01 -23.16
CA LYS A 155 2.57 -22.48 -24.52
C LYS A 155 3.78 -21.66 -24.97
N ARG A 156 4.28 -20.78 -24.10
CA ARG A 156 5.49 -19.99 -24.35
C ARG A 156 6.73 -20.85 -24.55
N LEU A 157 6.89 -21.90 -23.76
CA LEU A 157 8.02 -22.84 -23.91
C LEU A 157 7.93 -23.60 -25.25
N PHE A 158 6.73 -24.01 -25.65
CA PHE A 158 6.50 -24.65 -26.93
C PHE A 158 6.81 -23.72 -28.11
N ASP A 159 6.39 -22.45 -28.05
CA ASP A 159 6.65 -21.48 -29.11
C ASP A 159 8.16 -21.24 -29.30
N LEU A 160 8.92 -21.09 -28.20
CA LEU A 160 10.38 -20.98 -28.26
C LEU A 160 11.05 -22.22 -28.87
N HIS A 161 10.54 -23.41 -28.52
CA HIS A 161 11.04 -24.66 -29.09
C HIS A 161 10.71 -24.79 -30.57
N TRP A 162 9.50 -24.36 -30.97
CA TRP A 162 9.01 -24.42 -32.35
C TRP A 162 9.78 -23.45 -33.26
N GLU A 163 10.04 -22.22 -32.82
CA GLU A 163 10.87 -21.25 -33.53
C GLU A 163 12.30 -21.79 -33.75
N GLY A 164 12.87 -22.47 -32.75
CA GLY A 164 14.18 -23.11 -32.88
C GLY A 164 14.22 -24.22 -33.93
N LEU A 165 13.14 -25.00 -34.06
CA LEU A 165 12.98 -26.06 -35.08
C LEU A 165 12.76 -25.50 -36.48
N GLU A 166 12.07 -24.36 -36.61
CA GLU A 166 11.92 -23.67 -37.89
C GLU A 166 13.27 -23.10 -38.35
N GLN A 167 14.03 -22.48 -37.44
CA GLN A 167 15.39 -21.99 -37.72
C GLN A 167 16.39 -23.12 -38.02
N SER A 168 16.22 -24.32 -37.46
CA SER A 168 17.08 -25.46 -37.79
C SER A 168 16.72 -26.03 -39.16
N LYS A 169 15.43 -26.13 -39.50
CA LYS A 169 14.99 -26.53 -40.84
C LYS A 169 15.45 -25.56 -41.93
N GLU A 170 15.42 -24.26 -41.68
CA GLU A 170 15.95 -23.27 -42.62
C GLU A 170 17.48 -23.41 -42.79
N ARG A 171 18.21 -23.73 -41.72
CA ARG A 171 19.65 -24.03 -41.77
C ARG A 171 19.96 -25.34 -42.49
N ASP A 172 19.16 -26.38 -42.29
CA ASP A 172 19.32 -27.69 -42.93
C ASP A 172 18.94 -27.63 -44.43
N VAL A 173 17.93 -26.85 -44.80
CA VAL A 173 17.57 -26.54 -46.20
C VAL A 173 18.66 -25.69 -46.87
N ALA A 174 19.32 -24.80 -46.14
CA ALA A 174 20.48 -24.06 -46.62
C ALA A 174 21.73 -24.97 -46.76
N ALA A 175 21.89 -25.97 -45.90
CA ALA A 175 22.99 -26.94 -45.95
C ALA A 175 22.83 -27.98 -47.08
N LEU A 176 21.59 -28.34 -47.44
CA LEU A 176 21.29 -29.27 -48.55
C LEU A 176 21.57 -28.69 -49.96
N LYS A 177 22.00 -27.42 -50.07
CA LYS A 177 22.54 -26.83 -51.31
C LYS A 177 24.07 -26.97 -51.47
N LYS A 178 24.76 -27.62 -50.54
CA LYS A 178 26.19 -27.97 -50.69
C LYS A 178 26.43 -29.39 -50.23
N VAL A 179 26.49 -30.32 -51.17
CA VAL A 179 27.03 -31.67 -50.95
C VAL A 179 28.31 -31.80 -51.77
N GLU A 180 29.43 -32.11 -51.09
CA GLU A 180 30.19 -33.33 -51.33
C GLU A 180 31.19 -33.63 -50.18
N PRO A 181 31.58 -34.90 -49.96
CA PRO A 181 31.99 -35.42 -48.66
C PRO A 181 33.49 -35.76 -48.57
N LYS A 182 34.04 -35.85 -47.34
CA LYS A 182 35.22 -36.68 -47.05
C LYS A 182 35.26 -37.15 -45.59
N LYS A 183 35.72 -38.40 -45.43
CA LYS A 183 35.70 -39.30 -44.26
C LYS A 183 36.94 -39.17 -43.35
N HIS A 184 36.81 -39.83 -42.19
CA HIS A 184 37.85 -40.34 -41.27
C HIS A 184 38.57 -39.26 -40.43
N VAL A 185 38.99 -39.44 -39.17
CA VAL A 185 39.63 -40.58 -38.47
C VAL A 185 39.40 -40.48 -36.94
N VAL A 186 39.38 -41.63 -36.26
CA VAL A 186 39.45 -41.88 -34.81
C VAL A 186 40.88 -41.67 -34.28
N THR A 187 41.06 -41.05 -33.10
CA THR A 187 42.13 -41.47 -32.16
C THR A 187 41.90 -40.94 -30.74
N ASN A 188 42.05 -41.85 -29.78
CA ASN A 188 42.16 -41.64 -28.34
C ASN A 188 43.49 -40.96 -27.98
N HIS A 189 43.56 -40.29 -26.83
CA HIS A 189 44.64 -40.51 -25.86
C HIS A 189 44.26 -40.01 -24.47
N SER A 190 44.13 -40.97 -23.55
CA SER A 190 44.37 -40.79 -22.12
C SER A 190 45.87 -40.84 -21.87
N VAL A 191 46.39 -39.99 -20.96
CA VAL A 191 47.56 -40.32 -20.15
C VAL A 191 47.32 -39.83 -18.73
N GLU A 192 47.51 -40.78 -17.82
CA GLU A 192 47.42 -40.76 -16.38
C GLU A 192 48.85 -40.62 -15.78
N GLN A 193 48.92 -40.53 -14.44
CA GLN A 193 50.06 -40.80 -13.55
C GLN A 193 50.85 -39.57 -13.03
N LYS A 194 51.21 -39.43 -11.74
CA LYS A 194 51.11 -40.31 -10.54
C LYS A 194 51.56 -39.52 -9.26
N ILE A 195 50.97 -39.88 -8.12
CA ILE A 195 51.57 -40.22 -6.79
C ILE A 195 52.20 -39.13 -5.89
N ASN A 196 51.51 -38.80 -4.77
CA ASN A 196 51.72 -39.17 -3.32
C ASN A 196 53.15 -39.25 -2.72
N PRO A 197 53.38 -39.38 -1.37
CA PRO A 197 52.45 -39.52 -0.21
C PRO A 197 52.84 -38.79 1.14
N SER A 198 51.91 -38.87 2.13
CA SER A 198 52.03 -39.08 3.62
C SER A 198 53.06 -38.27 4.47
N THR A 199 52.88 -37.97 5.77
CA THR A 199 52.49 -38.86 6.88
C THR A 199 52.07 -38.09 8.15
N GLN A 200 51.14 -38.69 8.91
CA GLN A 200 50.89 -38.45 10.35
C GLN A 200 51.91 -39.22 11.20
N ASP A 201 52.08 -38.84 12.48
CA ASP A 201 52.34 -39.80 13.55
C ASP A 201 51.88 -39.28 14.92
N THR A 202 51.31 -40.22 15.68
CA THR A 202 50.83 -40.21 17.07
C THR A 202 51.95 -40.55 18.07
N ASN A 203 51.85 -40.12 19.33
CA ASN A 203 51.80 -41.05 20.48
C ASN A 203 51.67 -40.39 21.87
N SER A 204 51.03 -41.17 22.75
CA SER A 204 50.63 -40.95 24.14
C SER A 204 51.72 -41.36 25.15
N SER A 205 51.77 -40.76 26.35
CA SER A 205 51.86 -41.50 27.63
C SER A 205 51.71 -40.60 28.88
N HIS A 206 50.93 -41.12 29.84
CA HIS A 206 50.74 -40.66 31.22
C HIS A 206 51.98 -40.93 32.09
N VAL A 207 52.18 -40.16 33.18
CA VAL A 207 52.51 -40.60 34.57
C VAL A 207 52.78 -39.36 35.47
N LYS A 208 52.12 -39.32 36.65
CA LYS A 208 52.42 -38.50 37.86
C LYS A 208 53.06 -39.46 38.91
N PRO A 209 53.67 -39.06 40.07
CA PRO A 209 53.36 -37.87 40.89
C PRO A 209 54.54 -37.26 41.72
N ASN A 210 54.15 -36.28 42.57
CA ASN A 210 54.67 -35.95 43.91
C ASN A 210 55.39 -34.61 44.18
N THR A 211 54.62 -33.71 44.82
CA THR A 211 54.83 -33.11 46.16
C THR A 211 56.14 -32.36 46.44
N THR A 212 56.07 -31.04 46.62
CA THR A 212 56.01 -30.34 47.93
C THR A 212 56.07 -28.82 47.78
N ASN A 213 55.30 -28.16 48.63
CA ASN A 213 55.07 -26.71 48.70
C ASN A 213 56.11 -25.98 49.55
N SER A 214 56.51 -24.82 49.05
CA SER A 214 56.49 -23.50 49.70
C SER A 214 57.07 -23.31 51.11
N ARG A 215 58.09 -22.44 51.17
CA ARG A 215 58.09 -21.23 52.00
C ARG A 215 59.08 -20.25 51.39
N ASP A 216 58.66 -19.02 51.16
CA ASP A 216 59.40 -17.83 51.60
C ASP A 216 58.52 -16.58 51.47
N GLN A 217 58.53 -15.79 52.55
CA GLN A 217 57.84 -14.50 52.70
C GLN A 217 58.60 -13.41 51.94
N TYR A 218 57.89 -12.44 51.34
CA TYR A 218 58.45 -11.09 51.17
C TYR A 218 57.39 -9.97 51.20
N LYS A 219 57.76 -8.94 51.97
CA LYS A 219 57.18 -7.60 52.24
C LYS A 219 56.24 -6.98 51.18
N GLN A 220 55.14 -6.40 51.68
CA GLN A 220 54.33 -5.39 50.98
C GLN A 220 55.05 -4.03 50.88
N SER A 221 54.99 -3.41 49.70
CA SER A 221 55.19 -1.97 49.46
C SER A 221 53.93 -1.41 48.78
N PRO A 222 53.59 -0.11 48.93
CA PRO A 222 52.24 0.40 48.64
C PRO A 222 52.02 0.54 47.13
N GLN A 223 51.02 -0.18 46.59
CA GLN A 223 50.59 -0.04 45.21
C GLN A 223 49.89 1.32 45.01
N GLN A 224 50.54 2.22 44.28
CA GLN A 224 49.85 3.34 43.63
C GLN A 224 48.85 2.77 42.63
N ALA A 225 47.56 3.00 42.87
CA ALA A 225 46.49 2.55 41.97
C ALA A 225 46.70 3.18 40.58
N SER A 226 46.93 2.32 39.58
CA SER A 226 47.18 2.73 38.20
C SER A 226 45.94 3.40 37.59
N THR A 227 46.09 4.62 37.06
CA THR A 227 45.07 5.36 36.30
C THR A 227 44.52 4.60 35.07
N TRP A 228 45.24 3.57 34.61
CA TRP A 228 44.88 2.67 33.51
C TRP A 228 43.57 1.88 33.72
N LEU A 229 43.16 1.63 34.96
CA LEU A 229 41.87 0.97 35.26
C LEU A 229 40.66 1.86 34.95
N PHE A 230 40.81 3.18 35.04
CA PHE A 230 39.74 4.12 34.70
C PHE A 230 39.56 4.25 33.19
N ILE A 231 40.67 4.29 32.44
CA ILE A 231 40.66 4.45 30.98
C ILE A 231 39.93 3.29 30.29
N GLY A 232 40.12 2.06 30.77
CA GLY A 232 39.39 0.89 30.25
C GLY A 232 37.87 0.98 30.42
N ARG A 233 37.39 1.56 31.53
CA ARG A 233 35.94 1.72 31.78
C ARG A 233 35.29 2.74 30.85
N TYR A 234 36.00 3.84 30.55
CA TYR A 234 35.49 4.88 29.65
C TYR A 234 35.44 4.43 28.19
N ILE A 235 36.38 3.59 27.74
CA ILE A 235 36.36 3.04 26.38
C ILE A 235 35.10 2.19 26.15
N TRP A 236 34.75 1.32 27.10
CA TRP A 236 33.51 0.52 26.99
C TRP A 236 32.25 1.39 27.03
N LEU A 237 32.22 2.44 27.84
CA LEU A 237 31.10 3.40 27.85
C LEU A 237 30.99 4.15 26.53
N ILE A 238 32.10 4.61 25.96
CA ILE A 238 32.12 5.28 24.65
C ILE A 238 31.64 4.30 23.56
N LEU A 239 32.14 3.05 23.54
CA LEU A 239 31.69 2.04 22.58
C LEU A 239 30.19 1.76 22.73
N LEU A 240 29.67 1.65 23.95
CA LEU A 240 28.26 1.47 24.21
C LEU A 240 27.43 2.68 23.73
N ILE A 241 27.88 3.91 24.02
CA ILE A 241 27.22 5.13 23.54
C ILE A 241 27.24 5.20 22.02
N THR A 242 28.37 4.90 21.37
CA THR A 242 28.46 4.90 19.90
C THR A 242 27.57 3.83 19.27
N SER A 243 27.49 2.65 19.87
CA SER A 243 26.57 1.58 19.44
C SER A 243 25.12 2.03 19.55
N ILE A 244 24.72 2.66 20.68
CA ILE A 244 23.38 3.23 20.85
C ILE A 244 23.11 4.33 19.82
N VAL A 245 24.08 5.21 19.55
CA VAL A 245 23.93 6.27 18.53
C VAL A 245 23.75 5.67 17.14
N VAL A 246 24.53 4.65 16.77
CA VAL A 246 24.39 3.97 15.47
C VAL A 246 23.05 3.25 15.36
N VAL A 247 22.63 2.53 16.39
CA VAL A 247 21.34 1.83 16.42
C VAL A 247 20.17 2.83 16.37
N THR A 248 20.26 3.92 17.14
CA THR A 248 19.22 4.95 17.12
C THR A 248 19.15 5.61 15.75
N VAL A 249 20.26 6.07 15.16
CA VAL A 249 20.24 6.71 13.83
C VAL A 249 19.73 5.78 12.73
N THR A 250 20.07 4.49 12.75
CA THR A 250 19.62 3.52 11.74
C THR A 250 18.15 3.12 11.90
N LEU A 251 17.67 2.92 13.12
CA LEU A 251 16.26 2.57 13.39
C LEU A 251 15.33 3.80 13.51
N TRP A 252 15.89 5.01 13.66
CA TRP A 252 15.14 6.27 13.79
C TRP A 252 14.13 6.51 12.65
N PRO A 253 14.49 6.44 11.35
CA PRO A 253 13.52 6.73 10.29
C PRO A 253 12.31 5.80 10.34
N TYR A 254 12.53 4.51 10.62
CA TYR A 254 11.46 3.52 10.71
C TYR A 254 10.59 3.73 11.97
N THR A 255 11.22 3.78 13.14
CA THR A 255 10.51 3.94 14.42
C THR A 255 9.79 5.28 14.52
N ARG A 256 10.39 6.37 14.01
CA ARG A 256 9.77 7.70 13.95
C ARG A 256 8.48 7.68 13.14
N ARG A 257 8.41 6.91 12.05
CA ARG A 257 7.20 6.86 11.21
C ARG A 257 6.01 6.25 11.96
N ILE A 258 6.20 5.06 12.54
CA ILE A 258 5.16 4.38 13.32
C ILE A 258 4.73 5.26 14.50
N LEU A 259 5.71 5.82 15.23
CA LEU A 259 5.44 6.63 16.41
C LEU A 259 4.69 7.91 16.04
N ASN A 260 5.11 8.60 14.97
CA ASN A 260 4.47 9.83 14.49
C ASN A 260 3.00 9.61 14.13
N ASN A 261 2.64 8.50 13.48
CA ASN A 261 1.26 8.27 13.05
C ASN A 261 0.31 8.11 14.25
N GLN A 262 0.73 7.38 15.27
CA GLN A 262 -0.07 7.19 16.49
C GLN A 262 -0.11 8.48 17.33
N ILE A 263 1.02 9.16 17.46
CA ILE A 263 1.13 10.45 18.14
C ILE A 263 0.21 11.48 17.47
N SER A 264 0.24 11.59 16.14
CA SER A 264 -0.56 12.57 15.39
C SER A 264 -2.05 12.38 15.61
N ARG A 265 -2.53 11.14 15.70
CA ARG A 265 -3.93 10.82 16.07
C ARG A 265 -4.26 11.32 17.48
N LEU A 266 -3.38 11.13 18.44
CA LEU A 266 -3.58 11.57 19.84
C LEU A 266 -3.57 13.09 19.95
N PHE A 267 -2.70 13.78 19.21
CA PHE A 267 -2.58 15.23 19.23
C PHE A 267 -3.57 15.96 18.31
N LEU A 268 -4.36 15.24 17.51
CA LEU A 268 -5.33 15.81 16.57
C LEU A 268 -6.26 16.83 17.22
N SER A 269 -6.88 16.47 18.35
CA SER A 269 -7.79 17.36 19.07
C SER A 269 -7.08 18.64 19.53
N THR A 270 -5.85 18.51 20.03
CA THR A 270 -5.03 19.64 20.47
C THR A 270 -4.66 20.53 19.28
N PHE A 271 -4.24 19.95 18.16
CA PHE A 271 -3.88 20.66 16.95
C PHE A 271 -5.06 21.45 16.38
N LEU A 272 -6.23 20.82 16.26
CA LEU A 272 -7.47 21.48 15.80
C LEU A 272 -7.92 22.57 16.76
N SER A 273 -7.83 22.35 18.09
CA SER A 273 -8.21 23.34 19.10
C SER A 273 -7.36 24.62 19.07
N LYS A 274 -6.11 24.51 18.61
CA LYS A 274 -5.19 25.65 18.45
C LYS A 274 -5.39 26.37 17.12
N SER A 275 -5.79 25.63 16.09
CA SER A 275 -5.90 26.15 14.72
C SER A 275 -7.27 26.75 14.40
N LEU A 276 -8.33 26.29 15.09
CA LEU A 276 -9.70 26.78 14.94
C LEU A 276 -10.05 27.81 16.03
N PRO A 277 -10.69 28.94 15.68
CA PRO A 277 -11.09 29.94 16.66
C PRO A 277 -12.19 29.40 17.58
N LYS A 278 -11.93 29.39 18.89
CA LYS A 278 -12.85 28.86 19.92
C LYS A 278 -14.19 29.62 20.01
N THR A 279 -14.26 30.83 19.44
CA THR A 279 -15.49 31.63 19.35
C THR A 279 -16.53 30.97 18.46
N ASP A 280 -16.09 30.36 17.37
CA ASP A 280 -16.98 29.83 16.33
C ASP A 280 -17.00 28.30 16.27
N TYR A 281 -15.97 27.65 16.82
CA TYR A 281 -15.83 26.19 16.80
C TYR A 281 -15.73 25.62 18.21
N TYR A 282 -16.62 24.69 18.51
CA TYR A 282 -16.62 23.90 19.74
C TYR A 282 -16.21 22.47 19.44
N LEU A 283 -15.12 22.02 20.05
CA LEU A 283 -14.60 20.67 19.89
C LEU A 283 -15.23 19.76 20.94
N ALA A 284 -16.18 18.91 20.53
CA ALA A 284 -16.83 17.94 21.41
C ALA A 284 -15.91 16.76 21.77
N GLY A 285 -14.87 16.51 20.97
CA GLY A 285 -13.89 15.45 21.22
C GLY A 285 -14.26 14.12 20.59
N LYS A 286 -13.80 13.02 21.18
CA LYS A 286 -14.04 11.65 20.70
C LYS A 286 -15.46 11.20 21.06
N ILE A 287 -16.10 10.51 20.13
CA ILE A 287 -17.42 9.90 20.32
C ILE A 287 -17.36 8.49 19.75
N HIS A 288 -18.08 7.55 20.35
CA HIS A 288 -18.24 6.22 19.81
C HIS A 288 -19.71 5.80 19.89
N PHE A 289 -20.11 4.89 19.02
CA PHE A 289 -21.45 4.33 19.00
C PHE A 289 -21.41 2.88 18.53
N VAL A 290 -22.44 2.12 18.85
CA VAL A 290 -22.59 0.72 18.42
C VAL A 290 -23.63 0.65 17.31
N SER A 291 -23.26 0.05 16.18
CA SER A 291 -24.15 -0.22 15.05
C SER A 291 -23.83 -1.60 14.49
N ASP A 292 -24.85 -2.40 14.19
CA ASP A 292 -24.69 -3.78 13.70
C ASP A 292 -23.75 -4.66 14.55
N GLY A 293 -23.78 -4.47 15.87
CA GLY A 293 -22.91 -5.19 16.81
C GLY A 293 -21.43 -4.77 16.76
N LYS A 294 -21.07 -3.74 15.99
CA LYS A 294 -19.71 -3.18 15.89
C LYS A 294 -19.65 -1.81 16.53
N THR A 295 -18.54 -1.54 17.22
CA THR A 295 -18.27 -0.20 17.78
C THR A 295 -17.58 0.65 16.72
N HIS A 296 -18.18 1.80 16.40
CA HIS A 296 -17.61 2.81 15.52
C HIS A 296 -17.07 3.97 16.35
N HIS A 297 -15.91 4.50 15.96
CA HIS A 297 -15.25 5.60 16.66
C HIS A 297 -15.11 6.83 15.76
N ILE A 298 -15.50 7.99 16.29
CA ILE A 298 -15.28 9.31 15.72
C ILE A 298 -14.08 9.92 16.46
N ASP A 299 -13.01 10.24 15.74
CA ASP A 299 -11.77 10.73 16.35
C ASP A 299 -11.91 12.15 16.89
N GLN A 300 -12.67 12.99 16.20
CA GLN A 300 -13.00 14.33 16.66
C GLN A 300 -14.32 14.81 16.07
N LEU A 301 -15.28 15.16 16.93
CA LEU A 301 -16.48 15.91 16.53
C LEU A 301 -16.30 17.40 16.81
N ILE A 302 -16.72 18.23 15.85
CA ILE A 302 -16.66 19.70 15.95
C ILE A 302 -18.03 20.27 15.63
N LEU A 303 -18.51 21.18 16.47
CA LEU A 303 -19.76 21.91 16.25
C LEU A 303 -19.43 23.37 15.99
N SER A 304 -20.07 23.95 14.98
CA SER A 304 -19.97 25.35 14.64
C SER A 304 -21.31 25.88 14.16
N LYS A 305 -21.47 27.20 14.14
CA LYS A 305 -22.60 27.85 13.44
C LYS A 305 -22.66 27.50 11.96
N PHE A 306 -21.53 27.10 11.35
CA PHE A 306 -21.44 26.71 9.94
C PHE A 306 -21.88 25.26 9.65
N GLY A 307 -21.85 24.39 10.67
CA GLY A 307 -22.03 22.96 10.45
C GLY A 307 -21.54 22.09 11.60
N VAL A 308 -21.81 20.80 11.49
CA VAL A 308 -21.24 19.74 12.33
C VAL A 308 -20.17 19.01 11.51
N PHE A 309 -18.93 18.96 12.00
CA PHE A 309 -17.82 18.34 11.29
C PHE A 309 -17.39 17.04 11.97
N VAL A 310 -17.48 15.95 11.22
CA VAL A 310 -17.09 14.61 11.63
C VAL A 310 -15.68 14.35 11.12
N VAL A 311 -14.71 14.36 12.02
CA VAL A 311 -13.31 14.18 11.65
C VAL A 311 -12.85 12.77 11.98
N GLN A 312 -12.30 12.10 10.97
CA GLN A 312 -11.72 10.77 11.05
C GLN A 312 -10.25 10.82 10.63
N TYR A 313 -9.38 10.29 11.48
CA TYR A 313 -7.95 10.21 11.19
C TYR A 313 -7.58 8.81 10.70
N GLN A 314 -6.85 8.76 9.60
CA GLN A 314 -6.30 7.54 9.04
C GLN A 314 -4.82 7.42 9.37
N THR A 315 -4.37 6.21 9.71
CA THR A 315 -2.98 5.93 10.06
C THR A 315 -2.14 5.43 8.88
N GLN A 316 -2.79 5.22 7.72
CA GLN A 316 -2.15 4.75 6.50
C GLN A 316 -1.15 5.78 5.98
N CYS A 317 -0.07 5.31 5.36
CA CYS A 317 1.06 6.15 4.97
C CYS A 317 1.62 5.75 3.59
N GLY A 318 2.56 6.54 3.07
CA GLY A 318 3.21 6.25 1.79
C GLY A 318 2.35 6.66 0.58
N SER A 319 2.43 5.89 -0.51
CA SER A 319 1.66 6.18 -1.72
C SER A 319 0.26 5.59 -1.62
N ILE A 320 -0.79 6.38 -1.78
CA ILE A 320 -2.19 5.92 -1.69
C ILE A 320 -2.88 6.05 -3.06
N TRP A 321 -3.49 4.95 -3.49
CA TRP A 321 -4.44 4.91 -4.60
C TRP A 321 -5.83 4.81 -4.02
N GLN A 322 -6.55 5.92 -4.06
CA GLN A 322 -7.94 6.01 -3.64
C GLN A 322 -8.87 5.88 -4.84
N ASP A 323 -10.04 5.30 -4.59
CA ASP A 323 -11.11 5.08 -5.55
C ASP A 323 -12.43 5.19 -4.78
N THR A 324 -13.25 6.20 -5.12
CA THR A 324 -14.48 6.50 -4.38
C THR A 324 -15.53 5.40 -4.50
N HIS A 325 -15.46 4.60 -5.57
CA HIS A 325 -16.40 3.53 -5.88
C HIS A 325 -15.86 2.14 -5.50
N SER A 326 -14.63 2.07 -4.98
CA SER A 326 -14.02 0.84 -4.47
C SER A 326 -14.34 0.61 -3.00
N GLU A 327 -14.55 -0.65 -2.62
CA GLU A 327 -14.66 -1.06 -1.21
C GLU A 327 -13.30 -0.99 -0.51
N LEU A 328 -12.21 -1.18 -1.27
CA LEU A 328 -10.84 -1.19 -0.78
C LEU A 328 -10.02 -0.11 -1.48
N TRP A 329 -9.17 0.56 -0.71
CA TRP A 329 -8.10 1.42 -1.20
C TRP A 329 -6.77 0.68 -1.12
N THR A 330 -5.80 1.15 -1.89
CA THR A 330 -4.45 0.58 -1.90
C THR A 330 -3.46 1.59 -1.34
N GLN A 331 -2.59 1.14 -0.45
CA GLN A 331 -1.39 1.87 -0.07
C GLN A 331 -0.14 1.12 -0.54
N SER A 332 0.94 1.85 -0.76
CA SER A 332 2.27 1.28 -0.94
C SER A 332 3.27 1.94 -0.02
N VAL A 333 3.98 1.10 0.73
CA VAL A 333 5.01 1.45 1.69
C VAL A 333 6.21 0.57 1.36
N ASP A 334 7.37 1.18 1.14
CA ASP A 334 8.64 0.49 0.83
C ASP A 334 8.50 -0.55 -0.31
N ASP A 335 7.83 -0.13 -1.40
CA ASP A 335 7.51 -0.93 -2.60
C ASP A 335 6.57 -2.12 -2.41
N GLU A 336 6.13 -2.39 -1.19
CA GLU A 336 5.08 -3.36 -0.90
C GLU A 336 3.70 -2.71 -1.01
N ARG A 337 2.71 -3.49 -1.45
CA ARG A 337 1.32 -3.02 -1.62
C ARG A 337 0.41 -3.67 -0.59
N TYR A 338 -0.40 -2.85 0.06
CA TYR A 338 -1.37 -3.26 1.06
C TYR A 338 -2.75 -2.70 0.72
N TYR A 339 -3.79 -3.46 1.02
CA TYR A 339 -5.18 -3.05 0.83
C TYR A 339 -5.81 -2.74 2.18
N PHE A 340 -6.65 -1.71 2.22
CA PHE A 340 -7.41 -1.33 3.42
C PHE A 340 -8.81 -0.86 3.02
N ASP A 341 -9.74 -0.92 3.97
CA ASP A 341 -11.13 -0.51 3.74
C ASP A 341 -11.23 0.96 3.33
N ASN A 342 -12.12 1.25 2.39
CA ASN A 342 -12.37 2.61 1.95
C ASN A 342 -12.90 3.45 3.14
N PRO A 343 -12.15 4.48 3.59
CA PRO A 343 -12.51 5.28 4.76
C PRO A 343 -13.76 6.13 4.54
N ILE A 344 -14.15 6.41 3.29
CA ILE A 344 -15.38 7.16 2.97
C ILE A 344 -16.62 6.37 3.41
N VAL A 345 -16.61 5.04 3.23
CA VAL A 345 -17.75 4.20 3.60
C VAL A 345 -17.99 4.22 5.11
N ASP A 346 -16.92 4.19 5.91
CA ASP A 346 -17.02 4.31 7.37
C ASP A 346 -17.38 5.74 7.81
N LEU A 347 -16.86 6.76 7.12
CA LEU A 347 -17.22 8.15 7.37
C LEU A 347 -18.72 8.41 7.11
N ASP A 348 -19.27 7.90 6.01
CA ASP A 348 -20.69 8.05 5.65
C ASP A 348 -21.61 7.45 6.72
N LYS A 349 -21.23 6.31 7.30
CA LYS A 349 -21.96 5.71 8.43
C LYS A 349 -21.94 6.60 9.67
N LYS A 350 -20.80 7.22 10.00
CA LYS A 350 -20.67 8.13 11.13
C LYS A 350 -21.45 9.41 10.93
N VAL A 351 -21.45 9.94 9.70
CA VAL A 351 -22.25 11.09 9.31
C VAL A 351 -23.74 10.76 9.43
N ALA A 352 -24.20 9.63 8.88
CA ALA A 352 -25.58 9.18 9.00
C ALA A 352 -26.01 9.02 10.46
N PHE A 353 -25.21 8.34 11.27
CA PHE A 353 -25.45 8.21 12.71
C PHE A 353 -25.60 9.57 13.41
N LEU A 354 -24.74 10.54 13.10
CA LEU A 354 -24.82 11.87 13.71
C LEU A 354 -26.01 12.68 13.23
N LYS A 355 -26.44 12.51 11.97
CA LYS A 355 -27.67 13.11 11.46
C LYS A 355 -28.89 12.61 12.24
N ASP A 356 -28.95 11.31 12.46
CA ASP A 356 -30.03 10.67 13.22
C ASP A 356 -29.97 11.06 14.71
N LEU A 357 -28.77 11.04 15.30
CA LEU A 357 -28.58 11.39 16.72
C LEU A 357 -28.99 12.82 17.01
N LEU A 358 -28.68 13.76 16.10
CA LEU A 358 -28.89 15.20 16.30
C LEU A 358 -30.19 15.73 15.68
N ASP A 359 -30.92 14.89 14.94
CA ASP A 359 -32.11 15.27 14.17
C ASP A 359 -31.79 16.44 13.21
N ILE A 360 -30.81 16.22 12.33
CA ILE A 360 -30.35 17.21 11.34
C ILE A 360 -30.14 16.54 9.99
N GLU A 361 -30.87 16.98 8.96
CA GLU A 361 -30.75 16.39 7.62
C GLU A 361 -29.55 16.95 6.80
N GLY A 362 -29.14 18.20 7.07
CA GLY A 362 -28.11 18.94 6.33
C GLY A 362 -26.91 19.40 7.15
N HIS A 363 -25.85 19.90 6.49
CA HIS A 363 -24.69 20.55 7.13
C HIS A 363 -23.91 19.71 8.15
N VAL A 364 -23.99 18.38 8.03
CA VAL A 364 -23.07 17.44 8.68
C VAL A 364 -22.03 17.02 7.65
N GLN A 365 -20.79 17.52 7.81
CA GLN A 365 -19.70 17.30 6.86
C GLN A 365 -18.66 16.33 7.41
N GLY A 366 -18.32 15.32 6.62
CA GLY A 366 -17.21 14.42 6.90
C GLY A 366 -15.86 14.98 6.45
N CYS A 367 -14.81 14.69 7.22
CA CYS A 367 -13.42 14.98 6.90
C CYS A 367 -12.56 13.76 7.24
N ILE A 368 -11.86 13.22 6.24
CA ILE A 368 -10.86 12.17 6.42
C ILE A 368 -9.49 12.82 6.35
N ILE A 369 -8.72 12.66 7.44
CA ILE A 369 -7.39 13.24 7.59
C ILE A 369 -6.35 12.14 7.47
N PHE A 370 -5.39 12.33 6.57
CA PHE A 370 -4.20 11.49 6.45
C PHE A 370 -2.97 12.18 7.06
N PRO A 371 -1.95 11.42 7.48
CA PRO A 371 -0.68 12.01 7.90
C PRO A 371 0.01 12.74 6.73
N ASN A 372 0.86 13.72 7.04
CA ASN A 372 1.51 14.55 6.01
C ASN A 372 2.53 13.81 5.14
N ASP A 373 2.95 12.59 5.51
CA ASP A 373 3.88 11.76 4.72
C ASP A 373 3.18 10.94 3.62
N VAL A 374 1.87 11.16 3.42
CA VAL A 374 1.07 10.51 2.38
C VAL A 374 1.21 11.24 1.04
N SER A 375 1.34 10.46 -0.03
CA SER A 375 1.28 10.92 -1.41
C SER A 375 0.12 10.25 -2.15
N PHE A 376 -0.89 11.04 -2.52
CA PHE A 376 -2.01 10.53 -3.30
C PHE A 376 -1.60 10.37 -4.77
N ARG A 377 -1.82 9.18 -5.33
CA ARG A 377 -1.47 8.84 -6.73
C ARG A 377 -2.64 8.98 -7.70
N THR A 378 -3.86 9.07 -7.17
CA THR A 378 -5.11 9.30 -7.88
C THR A 378 -5.77 10.58 -7.37
N THR A 379 -6.80 11.08 -8.04
CA THR A 379 -7.48 12.30 -7.62
C THR A 379 -8.06 12.19 -6.22
N VAL A 380 -7.85 13.23 -5.43
CA VAL A 380 -8.27 13.30 -4.03
C VAL A 380 -9.77 13.63 -3.95
N PRO A 381 -10.59 12.78 -3.31
CA PRO A 381 -11.99 13.07 -3.04
C PRO A 381 -12.09 14.34 -2.19
N SER A 382 -13.17 15.11 -2.37
CA SER A 382 -13.32 16.40 -1.69
C SER A 382 -13.32 16.32 -0.16
N GLN A 383 -13.64 15.16 0.42
CA GLN A 383 -13.69 14.93 1.86
C GLN A 383 -12.35 14.54 2.48
N VAL A 384 -11.30 14.36 1.66
CA VAL A 384 -10.00 13.83 2.07
C VAL A 384 -8.97 14.96 2.06
N CYS A 385 -8.20 15.11 3.13
CA CYS A 385 -7.12 16.08 3.21
C CYS A 385 -5.92 15.57 4.01
N LEU A 386 -4.79 16.28 3.92
CA LEU A 386 -3.64 16.04 4.80
C LEU A 386 -3.85 16.69 6.18
N TYR A 387 -3.06 16.27 7.16
CA TYR A 387 -3.18 16.67 8.55
C TYR A 387 -3.05 18.18 8.76
N ASP A 388 -2.07 18.80 8.09
CA ASP A 388 -1.86 20.25 8.13
C ASP A 388 -2.95 21.06 7.42
N GLN A 389 -3.59 20.47 6.41
CA GLN A 389 -4.68 21.08 5.63
C GLN A 389 -6.03 21.04 6.34
N ALA A 390 -6.21 20.19 7.34
CA ALA A 390 -7.49 19.97 8.02
C ALA A 390 -8.17 21.25 8.56
N PRO A 391 -7.46 22.20 9.20
CA PRO A 391 -8.09 23.45 9.65
C PRO A 391 -8.59 24.31 8.50
N SER A 392 -7.86 24.35 7.38
CA SER A 392 -8.25 25.10 6.19
C SER A 392 -9.48 24.48 5.52
N TYR A 393 -9.52 23.15 5.42
CA TYR A 393 -10.69 22.42 4.92
C TYR A 393 -11.95 22.72 5.74
N ILE A 394 -11.86 22.67 7.07
CA ILE A 394 -12.99 22.97 7.97
C ILE A 394 -13.45 24.43 7.83
N LYS A 395 -12.51 25.37 7.68
CA LYS A 395 -12.80 26.81 7.53
C LYS A 395 -13.33 27.19 6.14
N GLN A 396 -13.17 26.33 5.14
CA GLN A 396 -13.72 26.57 3.80
C GLN A 396 -15.25 26.60 3.82
N ILE A 397 -15.88 25.96 4.81
CA ILE A 397 -17.31 26.02 5.04
C ILE A 397 -17.58 27.18 6.01
N ASP A 398 -17.97 28.32 5.45
CA ASP A 398 -18.12 29.61 6.15
C ASP A 398 -19.56 30.17 6.11
N THR A 399 -20.49 29.46 5.46
CA THR A 399 -21.90 29.85 5.39
C THR A 399 -22.61 29.48 6.71
N PRO A 400 -23.11 30.45 7.50
CA PRO A 400 -23.79 30.15 8.76
C PRO A 400 -25.12 29.43 8.49
N TYR A 401 -25.35 28.33 9.19
CA TYR A 401 -26.55 27.50 9.07
C TYR A 401 -27.30 27.37 10.40
N PHE A 402 -26.58 27.19 11.52
CA PHE A 402 -27.20 27.06 12.83
C PHE A 402 -27.32 28.41 13.54
N GLU A 403 -28.51 28.67 14.05
CA GLU A 403 -28.74 29.72 15.05
C GLU A 403 -28.06 29.34 16.38
N LEU A 404 -27.67 30.35 17.16
CA LEU A 404 -26.96 30.16 18.43
C LEU A 404 -27.72 29.23 19.40
N GLN A 405 -29.05 29.40 19.53
CA GLN A 405 -29.88 28.56 20.40
C GLN A 405 -29.87 27.09 19.97
N ARG A 406 -29.99 26.83 18.66
CA ARG A 406 -29.92 25.47 18.12
C ARG A 406 -28.53 24.88 18.36
N LEU A 407 -27.47 25.66 18.14
CA LEU A 407 -26.09 25.22 18.38
C LEU A 407 -25.84 24.85 19.86
N GLU A 408 -26.38 25.62 20.81
CA GLU A 408 -26.30 25.31 22.23
C GLU A 408 -27.05 24.03 22.60
N ALA A 409 -28.26 23.84 22.06
CA ALA A 409 -29.02 22.62 22.24
C ALA A 409 -28.25 21.38 21.72
N LEU A 410 -27.62 21.48 20.55
CA LEU A 410 -26.80 20.41 19.98
C LEU A 410 -25.57 20.10 20.85
N LYS A 411 -24.92 21.13 21.41
CA LYS A 411 -23.79 20.94 22.34
C LYS A 411 -24.23 20.17 23.58
N GLU A 412 -25.37 20.51 24.17
CA GLU A 412 -25.88 19.82 25.36
C GLU A 412 -26.30 18.38 25.04
N GLN A 413 -26.97 18.15 23.91
CA GLN A 413 -27.34 16.80 23.46
C GLN A 413 -26.13 15.88 23.32
N ILE A 414 -25.03 16.37 22.74
CA ILE A 414 -23.80 15.59 22.60
C ILE A 414 -23.13 15.33 23.96
N LYS A 415 -23.12 16.32 24.86
CA LYS A 415 -22.59 16.12 26.22
C LYS A 415 -23.37 15.04 26.98
N LEU A 416 -24.70 15.05 26.86
CA LEU A 416 -25.56 14.03 27.47
C LEU A 416 -25.24 12.65 26.89
N TYR A 417 -25.16 12.53 25.56
CA TYR A 417 -24.79 11.27 24.90
C TYR A 417 -23.43 10.73 25.36
N GLN A 418 -22.42 11.60 25.47
CA GLN A 418 -21.09 11.22 25.97
C GLN A 418 -21.11 10.76 27.44
N LYS A 419 -21.95 11.38 28.26
CA LYS A 419 -22.11 10.99 29.66
C LYS A 419 -22.77 9.62 29.77
N ASP A 420 -23.83 9.39 29.01
CA ASP A 420 -24.57 8.13 29.03
C ASP A 420 -23.72 6.96 28.53
N THR A 421 -23.01 7.14 27.41
CA THR A 421 -22.06 6.13 26.90
C THR A 421 -20.97 5.80 27.91
N SER A 422 -20.38 6.82 28.55
CA SER A 422 -19.37 6.59 29.60
C SER A 422 -19.91 5.84 30.82
N PHE A 423 -21.19 6.04 31.15
CA PHE A 423 -21.86 5.31 32.23
C PHE A 423 -22.11 3.86 31.84
N THR A 424 -22.62 3.60 30.64
CA THR A 424 -22.84 2.24 30.11
C THR A 424 -21.54 1.44 30.06
N GLU A 425 -20.43 2.05 29.64
CA GLU A 425 -19.11 1.41 29.65
C GLU A 425 -18.71 0.98 31.07
N ARG A 426 -18.78 1.91 32.04
CA ARG A 426 -18.48 1.61 33.45
C ARG A 426 -19.36 0.50 34.00
N PHE A 427 -20.66 0.54 33.70
CA PHE A 427 -21.61 -0.49 34.13
C PHE A 427 -21.30 -1.85 33.50
N SER A 428 -20.99 -1.89 32.20
CA SER A 428 -20.63 -3.12 31.49
C SER A 428 -19.37 -3.76 32.07
N GLN A 429 -18.36 -2.95 32.40
CA GLN A 429 -17.11 -3.42 33.03
C GLN A 429 -17.38 -4.05 34.40
N LEU A 430 -18.27 -3.46 35.20
CA LEU A 430 -18.67 -3.99 36.50
C LEU A 430 -19.43 -5.32 36.37
N VAL A 431 -20.30 -5.46 35.36
CA VAL A 431 -21.06 -6.70 35.13
C VAL A 431 -20.17 -7.83 34.62
N THR A 432 -19.16 -7.53 33.78
CA THR A 432 -18.18 -8.53 33.33
C THR A 432 -17.19 -8.97 34.40
N GLN A 433 -17.16 -8.29 35.55
CA GLN A 433 -16.31 -8.62 36.71
C GLN A 433 -17.10 -9.25 37.88
N GLY A 434 -18.34 -9.71 37.65
CA GLY A 434 -19.11 -10.49 38.63
C GLY A 434 -18.60 -11.94 38.79
N PRO A 435 -18.81 -12.56 39.97
CA PRO A 435 -17.86 -13.35 40.75
C PRO A 435 -17.24 -14.58 40.10
#